data_AF-A0A3A2IUF2-F1
#
_entry.id   AF-A0A3A2IUF2-F1
#
_cell.length_a   1.000
_cell.length_b   1.000
_cell.length_c   1.000
_cell.angle_alpha   90.00
_cell.angle_beta   90.00
_cell.angle_gamma   90.00
#
_symmetry.space_group_name_H-M   'P 1'
#
loop_
_entity.id
_entity.type
_entity.pdbx_description
1 polymer ?
#
loop_
_entity_poly.entity_id
_entity_poly.type
_entity_poly.pdbx_seq_one_letter_code
_entity_poly.pdbx_strand_id
1 'polypeptide(L)'
;GNLSMMNVLRQLKSASWQARSAIYRKSLALSLHEQRLEAIEYFVNKSTLGLYGSGWDAWDELPITWSKRIKNRINDFYLGLCQNKLETISDYQFSICFENMMWPSYMTEKIIDCFVAGTIPLYLGAPDIEAMIPKETFIDMRNFSSFEQVEDYMNSMTRDEALAMINAGREYLQTEAGMLHSYEGFAKSIVSLVNAC
;
A
#
# COMPACT_ATOMS: atom_id res chain seq x y z
N GLY A 1 -36.92 12.42 17.60
CA GLY A 1 -37.04 11.48 16.47
C GLY A 1 -36.31 10.18 16.80
N ASN A 2 -36.97 9.03 16.63
CA ASN A 2 -36.48 7.69 17.00
C ASN A 2 -35.20 7.21 16.29
N LEU A 3 -34.62 8.00 15.38
CA LEU A 3 -33.31 7.74 14.78
C LEU A 3 -32.11 7.91 15.75
N SER A 4 -32.29 8.54 16.91
CA SER A 4 -31.20 8.77 17.89
C SER A 4 -30.86 7.53 18.73
N MET A 5 -31.87 6.85 19.30
CA MET A 5 -31.66 5.72 20.21
C MET A 5 -31.13 4.46 19.48
N MET A 6 -31.63 4.16 18.28
CA MET A 6 -31.15 3.01 17.49
C MET A 6 -29.69 3.18 17.05
N ASN A 7 -29.27 4.40 16.71
CA ASN A 7 -27.87 4.70 16.36
C ASN A 7 -26.94 4.57 17.57
N VAL A 8 -27.36 5.05 18.75
CA VAL A 8 -26.62 4.87 20.01
C VAL A 8 -26.51 3.39 20.37
N LEU A 9 -27.61 2.62 20.28
CA LEU A 9 -27.58 1.18 20.53
C LEU A 9 -26.72 0.43 19.51
N ARG A 10 -26.72 0.85 18.24
CA ARG A 10 -25.84 0.30 17.20
C ARG A 10 -24.36 0.59 17.50
N GLN A 11 -24.04 1.82 17.91
CA GLN A 11 -22.69 2.21 18.31
C GLN A 11 -22.23 1.46 19.56
N LEU A 12 -23.07 1.32 20.59
CA LEU A 12 -22.77 0.55 21.79
C LEU A 12 -22.59 -0.94 21.49
N LYS A 13 -23.45 -1.52 20.65
CA LYS A 13 -23.28 -2.91 20.18
C LYS A 13 -21.99 -3.08 19.40
N SER A 14 -21.68 -2.16 18.48
CA SER A 14 -20.42 -2.15 17.72
C SER A 14 -19.21 -2.07 18.65
N ALA A 15 -19.19 -1.13 19.60
CA ALA A 15 -18.11 -0.97 20.56
C ALA A 15 -17.96 -2.22 21.46
N SER A 16 -19.07 -2.81 21.91
CA SER A 16 -19.06 -4.03 22.71
C SER A 16 -18.56 -5.25 21.92
N TRP A 17 -18.90 -5.34 20.63
CA TRP A 17 -18.44 -6.38 19.73
C TRP A 17 -16.95 -6.22 19.42
N GLN A 18 -16.51 -4.99 19.13
CA GLN A 18 -15.10 -4.66 18.92
C GLN A 18 -14.25 -5.01 20.15
N ALA A 19 -14.72 -4.68 21.36
CA ALA A 19 -14.00 -4.99 22.59
C ALA A 19 -13.86 -6.50 22.85
N ARG A 20 -14.83 -7.32 22.42
CA ARG A 20 -14.87 -8.77 22.74
C ARG A 20 -14.38 -9.67 21.61
N SER A 21 -14.51 -9.25 20.35
CA SER A 21 -14.22 -10.07 19.18
C SER A 21 -12.72 -10.33 19.03
N ALA A 22 -12.32 -11.58 19.19
CA ALA A 22 -10.95 -12.03 18.91
C ALA A 22 -10.56 -11.79 17.43
N ILE A 23 -11.54 -11.92 16.52
CA ILE A 23 -11.36 -11.65 15.09
C ILE A 23 -11.06 -10.18 14.85
N TYR A 24 -11.78 -9.27 15.52
CA TYR A 24 -11.54 -7.84 15.40
C TYR A 24 -10.16 -7.45 15.93
N ARG A 25 -9.76 -7.96 17.10
CA ARG A 25 -8.41 -7.75 17.63
C ARG A 25 -7.32 -8.28 16.70
N LYS A 26 -7.53 -9.46 16.10
CA LYS A 26 -6.62 -10.02 15.10
C LYS A 26 -6.55 -9.13 13.84
N SER A 27 -7.68 -8.62 13.36
CA SER A 27 -7.73 -7.71 12.21
C SER A 27 -6.99 -6.40 12.51
N LEU A 28 -7.18 -5.81 13.69
CA LEU A 28 -6.41 -4.63 14.10
C LEU A 28 -4.91 -4.91 14.20
N ALA A 29 -4.52 -6.05 14.77
CA ALA A 29 -3.10 -6.41 14.90
C ALA A 29 -2.40 -6.66 13.55
N LEU A 30 -3.17 -6.95 12.50
CA LEU A 30 -2.65 -7.17 11.15
C LEU A 30 -2.83 -5.95 10.24
N SER A 31 -3.55 -4.92 10.69
CA SER A 31 -3.73 -3.66 9.97
C SER A 31 -2.38 -2.97 9.75
N LEU A 32 -2.19 -2.42 8.54
CA LEU A 32 -1.03 -1.62 8.18
C LEU A 32 -1.32 -0.12 8.11
N HIS A 33 -2.50 0.31 8.58
CA HIS A 33 -2.90 1.72 8.54
C HIS A 33 -1.99 2.63 9.38
N GLU A 34 -1.50 2.17 10.54
CA GLU A 34 -0.57 2.96 11.34
C GLU A 34 0.79 3.07 10.67
N GLN A 35 1.32 1.97 10.12
CA GLN A 35 2.59 1.95 9.39
C GLN A 35 2.58 2.87 8.17
N ARG A 36 1.44 3.00 7.49
CA ARG A 36 1.26 3.97 6.40
C ARG A 36 1.36 5.42 6.90
N LEU A 37 0.73 5.72 8.03
CA LEU A 37 0.80 7.06 8.63
C LEU A 37 2.21 7.37 9.17
N GLU A 38 2.90 6.38 9.72
CA GLU A 38 4.31 6.48 10.13
C GLU A 38 5.22 6.75 8.92
N ALA A 39 5.03 6.04 7.81
CA ALA A 39 5.79 6.28 6.59
C ALA A 39 5.57 7.71 6.07
N ILE A 40 4.30 8.16 6.02
CA ILE A 40 3.95 9.51 5.59
C ILE A 40 4.61 10.55 6.49
N GLU A 41 4.47 10.44 7.81
CA GLU A 41 5.09 11.37 8.73
C GLU A 41 6.60 11.42 8.57
N TYR A 42 7.25 10.26 8.43
CA TYR A 42 8.69 10.19 8.26
C TYR A 42 9.14 10.93 6.98
N PHE A 43 8.58 10.59 5.82
CA PHE A 43 9.03 11.15 4.53
C PHE A 43 8.55 12.59 4.31
N VAL A 44 7.40 12.99 4.86
CA VAL A 44 7.02 14.41 4.98
C VAL A 44 8.06 15.16 5.80
N ASN A 45 8.55 14.55 6.88
CA ASN A 45 9.54 15.21 7.73
C ASN A 45 10.90 15.41 7.06
N LYS A 46 11.25 14.51 6.14
CA LYS A 46 12.44 14.57 5.28
C LYS A 46 12.25 15.43 4.02
N SER A 47 11.03 15.88 3.75
CA SER A 47 10.67 16.62 2.55
C SER A 47 10.88 15.85 1.24
N THR A 48 10.66 14.53 1.27
CA THR A 48 10.92 13.61 0.15
C THR A 48 9.67 12.85 -0.31
N LEU A 49 8.47 13.24 0.13
CA LEU A 49 7.21 12.58 -0.21
C LEU A 49 6.37 13.40 -1.21
N GLY A 50 5.84 12.76 -2.23
CA GLY A 50 4.65 13.23 -2.96
C GLY A 50 3.42 12.50 -2.48
N LEU A 51 2.39 13.21 -2.00
CA LEU A 51 1.16 12.63 -1.51
C LEU A 51 -0.01 12.98 -2.42
N TYR A 52 -0.73 11.97 -2.90
CA TYR A 52 -1.89 12.13 -3.78
C TYR A 52 -3.09 11.32 -3.28
N GLY A 53 -4.28 11.69 -3.75
CA GLY A 53 -5.52 10.97 -3.51
C GLY A 53 -6.57 11.77 -2.76
N SER A 54 -7.79 11.24 -2.71
CA SER A 54 -8.92 11.89 -2.05
C SER A 54 -8.84 11.81 -0.53
N GLY A 55 -9.36 12.82 0.17
CA GLY A 55 -9.53 12.79 1.63
C GLY A 55 -8.27 13.20 2.40
N TRP A 56 -7.16 13.44 1.70
CA TRP A 56 -5.99 14.06 2.30
C TRP A 56 -6.29 15.52 2.64
N ASP A 57 -7.14 16.24 1.91
CA ASP A 57 -7.62 17.57 2.31
C ASP A 57 -8.55 17.60 3.54
N ALA A 58 -9.02 16.44 4.02
CA ALA A 58 -9.97 16.29 5.13
C ALA A 58 -9.28 15.84 6.45
N TRP A 59 -8.26 16.57 6.90
CA TRP A 59 -7.40 16.20 8.04
C TRP A 59 -8.09 15.98 9.39
N ASP A 60 -9.30 16.48 9.56
CA ASP A 60 -10.09 16.29 10.78
C ASP A 60 -10.73 14.88 10.84
N GLU A 61 -10.66 14.10 9.75
CA GLU A 61 -11.10 12.70 9.68
C GLU A 61 -10.02 11.69 10.11
N LEU A 62 -8.76 12.13 10.23
CA LEU A 62 -7.69 11.31 10.79
C LEU A 62 -7.85 11.14 12.31
N PRO A 63 -7.33 10.04 12.90
CA PRO A 63 -7.22 9.94 14.35
C PRO A 63 -6.54 11.17 14.94
N ILE A 64 -7.10 11.73 16.02
CA ILE A 64 -6.68 13.03 16.60
C ILE A 64 -5.17 13.11 16.84
N THR A 65 -4.55 12.01 17.28
CA THR A 65 -3.10 11.90 17.50
C THR A 65 -2.32 12.11 16.21
N TRP A 66 -2.72 11.44 15.14
CA TRP A 66 -2.08 11.53 13.83
C TRP A 66 -2.30 12.89 13.18
N SER A 67 -3.53 13.41 13.24
CA SER A 67 -3.83 14.77 12.76
C SER A 67 -2.88 15.79 13.40
N LYS A 68 -2.66 15.75 14.72
CA LYS A 68 -1.71 16.66 15.39
C LYS A 68 -0.26 16.50 14.95
N ARG A 69 0.17 15.27 14.62
CA ARG A 69 1.56 14.97 14.24
C ARG A 69 1.91 15.47 12.84
N ILE A 70 0.99 15.31 11.88
CA ILE A 70 1.29 15.53 10.46
C ILE A 70 0.66 16.79 9.86
N LYS A 71 -0.44 17.32 10.44
CA LYS A 71 -1.25 18.42 9.86
C LYS A 71 -0.45 19.67 9.50
N ASN A 72 0.60 19.98 10.27
CA ASN A 72 1.39 21.19 10.04
C ASN A 72 2.29 21.13 8.80
N ARG A 73 2.62 19.93 8.30
CA ARG A 73 3.55 19.77 7.18
C ARG A 73 2.94 19.11 5.96
N ILE A 74 1.94 18.26 6.17
CA ILE A 74 1.39 17.42 5.10
C ILE A 74 0.74 18.20 3.96
N ASN A 75 0.24 19.41 4.22
CA ASN A 75 -0.31 20.29 3.17
C ASN A 75 0.73 20.68 2.12
N ASP A 76 2.00 20.81 2.51
CA ASP A 76 3.08 21.18 1.58
C ASP A 76 3.43 20.01 0.64
N PHE A 77 3.03 18.79 0.99
CA PHE A 77 3.31 17.56 0.24
C PHE A 77 2.07 16.92 -0.36
N TYR A 78 0.87 17.42 -0.05
CA TYR A 78 -0.36 16.99 -0.71
C TYR A 78 -0.50 17.70 -2.06
N LEU A 79 -0.34 16.93 -3.12
CA LEU A 79 -0.30 17.40 -4.50
C LEU A 79 -1.65 17.22 -5.23
N GLY A 80 -2.71 16.87 -4.49
CA GLY A 80 -4.08 16.81 -4.98
C GLY A 80 -4.53 15.41 -5.40
N LEU A 81 -5.61 15.39 -6.18
CA LEU A 81 -6.14 14.17 -6.76
C LEU A 81 -5.21 13.65 -7.86
N CYS A 82 -5.09 12.33 -7.91
CA CYS A 82 -4.40 11.65 -8.99
C CYS A 82 -5.33 11.51 -10.20
N GLN A 83 -5.04 12.21 -11.31
CA GLN A 83 -5.82 12.10 -12.55
C GLN A 83 -5.53 10.78 -13.28
N ASN A 84 -4.25 10.39 -13.32
CA ASN A 84 -3.80 9.12 -13.87
C ASN A 84 -2.80 8.48 -12.90
N LYS A 85 -3.21 7.36 -12.29
CA LYS A 85 -2.45 6.65 -11.26
C LYS A 85 -1.06 6.23 -11.75
N LEU A 86 -0.97 5.64 -12.94
CA LEU A 86 0.30 5.12 -13.45
C LEU A 86 1.27 6.25 -13.83
N GLU A 87 0.76 7.33 -14.42
CA GLU A 87 1.56 8.52 -14.76
C GLU A 87 2.11 9.17 -13.49
N THR A 88 1.26 9.41 -12.49
CA THR A 88 1.71 9.98 -11.20
C THR A 88 2.73 9.09 -10.51
N ILE A 89 2.55 7.77 -10.51
CA ILE A 89 3.52 6.85 -9.90
C ILE A 89 4.87 6.88 -10.66
N SER A 90 4.84 7.03 -12.00
CA SER A 90 6.04 7.02 -12.84
C SER A 90 6.98 8.21 -12.64
N ASP A 91 6.50 9.29 -12.02
CA ASP A 91 7.31 10.46 -11.68
C ASP A 91 8.24 10.22 -10.46
N TYR A 92 8.10 9.08 -9.77
CA TYR A 92 8.85 8.75 -8.56
C TYR A 92 9.73 7.51 -8.74
N GLN A 93 10.94 7.57 -8.20
CA GLN A 93 11.86 6.42 -8.18
C GLN A 93 11.35 5.29 -7.28
N PHE A 94 10.71 5.64 -6.15
CA PHE A 94 10.18 4.69 -5.18
C PHE A 94 8.72 4.98 -4.89
N SER A 95 7.96 3.92 -4.58
CA SER A 95 6.55 4.02 -4.16
C SER A 95 6.29 3.25 -2.88
N ILE A 96 5.59 3.89 -1.92
CA ILE A 96 5.14 3.24 -0.69
C ILE A 96 4.03 2.25 -1.04
N CYS A 97 4.40 0.97 -1.15
CA CYS A 97 3.54 -0.10 -1.65
C CYS A 97 3.01 -0.97 -0.50
N PHE A 98 2.37 -0.34 0.48
CA PHE A 98 1.86 -1.04 1.65
C PHE A 98 0.45 -1.55 1.39
N GLU A 99 0.15 -2.78 1.77
CA GLU A 99 -1.21 -3.30 1.76
C GLU A 99 -2.03 -2.75 2.93
N ASN A 100 -3.34 -3.00 2.91
CA ASN A 100 -4.21 -2.56 4.02
C ASN A 100 -3.93 -3.38 5.29
N MET A 101 -3.50 -4.63 5.12
CA MET A 101 -3.18 -5.54 6.19
C MET A 101 -2.03 -6.48 5.78
N MET A 102 -1.32 -7.00 6.77
CA MET A 102 -0.37 -8.09 6.62
C MET A 102 -1.11 -9.43 6.73
N TRP A 103 -1.33 -10.11 5.60
CA TRP A 103 -2.06 -11.37 5.57
C TRP A 103 -1.47 -12.33 4.52
N PRO A 104 -1.34 -13.65 4.81
CA PRO A 104 -0.82 -14.60 3.84
C PRO A 104 -1.54 -14.55 2.50
N SER A 105 -0.76 -14.47 1.43
CA SER A 105 -1.21 -14.38 0.04
C SER A 105 -2.06 -13.15 -0.29
N TYR A 106 -2.12 -12.16 0.60
CA TYR A 106 -2.82 -10.89 0.36
C TYR A 106 -1.90 -9.89 -0.33
N MET A 107 -1.82 -10.04 -1.65
CA MET A 107 -1.18 -9.11 -2.57
C MET A 107 -2.26 -8.52 -3.49
N THR A 108 -2.23 -7.20 -3.71
CA THR A 108 -3.20 -6.50 -4.56
C THR A 108 -2.53 -5.83 -5.75
N GLU A 109 -3.26 -4.97 -6.47
CA GLU A 109 -2.78 -4.24 -7.64
C GLU A 109 -1.60 -3.31 -7.34
N LYS A 110 -1.39 -2.90 -6.08
CA LYS A 110 -0.42 -1.84 -5.72
C LYS A 110 0.99 -2.13 -6.20
N ILE A 111 1.46 -3.37 -6.05
CA ILE A 111 2.81 -3.75 -6.49
C ILE A 111 2.88 -3.91 -8.00
N ILE A 112 1.79 -4.36 -8.63
CA ILE A 112 1.67 -4.47 -10.08
C ILE A 112 1.70 -3.09 -10.73
N ASP A 113 0.99 -2.11 -10.15
CA ASP A 113 1.03 -0.71 -10.60
C ASP A 113 2.45 -0.14 -10.55
N CYS A 114 3.25 -0.54 -9.55
CA CYS A 114 4.64 -0.12 -9.46
C CYS A 114 5.46 -0.66 -10.64
N PHE A 115 5.30 -1.94 -10.97
CA PHE A 115 6.00 -2.58 -12.09
C PHE A 115 5.61 -1.95 -13.43
N VAL A 116 4.32 -1.68 -13.63
CA VAL A 116 3.81 -1.05 -14.85
C VAL A 116 4.32 0.38 -14.99
N ALA A 117 4.33 1.15 -13.90
CA ALA A 117 4.82 2.53 -13.89
C ALA A 117 6.36 2.64 -13.93
N GLY A 118 7.09 1.54 -13.68
CA GLY A 118 8.55 1.55 -13.65
C GLY A 118 9.15 2.21 -12.41
N THR A 119 8.44 2.17 -11.28
CA THR A 119 8.91 2.63 -9.97
C THR A 119 9.29 1.44 -9.10
N ILE A 120 10.14 1.66 -8.09
CA ILE A 120 10.56 0.61 -7.16
C ILE A 120 9.58 0.53 -5.97
N PRO A 121 8.90 -0.60 -5.76
CA PRO A 121 7.98 -0.76 -4.63
C PRO A 121 8.71 -0.97 -3.31
N LEU A 122 8.40 -0.12 -2.33
CA LEU A 122 8.66 -0.35 -0.91
C LEU A 122 7.50 -1.18 -0.34
N TYR A 123 7.63 -2.51 -0.37
CA TYR A 123 6.50 -3.41 -0.12
C TYR A 123 6.37 -3.85 1.34
N LEU A 124 5.15 -3.75 1.87
CA LEU A 124 4.76 -4.35 3.15
C LEU A 124 3.33 -4.88 3.03
N GLY A 125 3.12 -6.18 3.20
CA GLY A 125 1.81 -6.81 2.99
C GLY A 125 1.87 -8.30 3.28
N ALA A 126 1.64 -9.14 2.27
CA ALA A 126 1.76 -10.59 2.40
C ALA A 126 3.14 -11.04 2.95
N PRO A 127 3.20 -11.79 4.07
CA PRO A 127 4.45 -12.35 4.60
C PRO A 127 5.11 -13.40 3.68
N ASP A 128 4.36 -13.95 2.76
CA ASP A 128 4.73 -14.98 1.78
C ASP A 128 4.79 -14.41 0.36
N ILE A 129 4.99 -13.10 0.22
CA ILE A 129 5.02 -12.39 -1.08
C ILE A 129 6.00 -13.02 -2.10
N GLU A 130 7.12 -13.56 -1.63
CA GLU A 130 8.13 -14.24 -2.47
C GLU A 130 7.59 -15.52 -3.15
N ALA A 131 6.45 -16.06 -2.70
CA ALA A 131 5.76 -17.16 -3.37
C ALA A 131 4.91 -16.71 -4.58
N MET A 132 4.65 -15.41 -4.71
CA MET A 132 3.79 -14.82 -5.74
C MET A 132 4.56 -13.97 -6.76
N ILE A 133 5.63 -13.29 -6.30
CA ILE A 133 6.48 -12.44 -7.13
C ILE A 133 7.97 -12.67 -6.80
N PRO A 134 8.89 -12.49 -7.77
CA PRO A 134 10.32 -12.64 -7.52
C PRO A 134 10.85 -11.58 -6.54
N LYS A 135 11.74 -11.98 -5.64
CA LYS A 135 12.27 -11.15 -4.55
C LYS A 135 13.03 -9.92 -5.05
N GLU A 136 13.68 -10.04 -6.20
CA GLU A 136 14.47 -9.01 -6.86
C GLU A 136 13.64 -7.86 -7.45
N THR A 137 12.31 -7.94 -7.38
CA THR A 137 11.39 -6.93 -7.95
C THR A 137 10.98 -5.84 -6.97
N PHE A 138 11.27 -5.99 -5.68
CA PHE A 138 10.81 -5.07 -4.65
C PHE A 138 11.78 -4.93 -3.48
N ILE A 139 11.64 -3.83 -2.73
CA ILE A 139 12.30 -3.65 -1.45
C ILE A 139 11.37 -4.17 -0.37
N ASP A 140 11.78 -5.25 0.28
CA ASP A 140 11.01 -5.85 1.36
C ASP A 140 11.19 -5.06 2.66
N MET A 141 10.14 -4.35 3.07
CA MET A 141 10.16 -3.51 4.25
C MET A 141 10.37 -4.27 5.56
N ARG A 142 10.14 -5.59 5.57
CA ARG A 142 10.36 -6.45 6.75
C ARG A 142 11.84 -6.60 7.10
N ASN A 143 12.74 -6.27 6.17
CA ASN A 143 14.18 -6.32 6.39
C ASN A 143 14.72 -5.10 7.14
N PHE A 144 13.89 -4.10 7.44
CA PHE A 144 14.29 -2.85 8.06
C PHE A 144 13.60 -2.66 9.41
N SER A 145 14.34 -2.18 10.41
CA SER A 145 13.78 -1.85 11.73
C SER A 145 13.32 -0.39 11.86
N SER A 146 13.66 0.46 10.89
CA SER A 146 13.26 1.88 10.86
C SER A 146 13.23 2.44 9.44
N PHE A 147 12.45 3.51 9.24
CA PHE A 147 12.44 4.25 7.96
C PHE A 147 13.77 4.96 7.65
N GLU A 148 14.61 5.20 8.66
CA GLU A 148 15.98 5.69 8.46
C GLU A 148 16.85 4.67 7.74
N GLN A 149 16.78 3.39 8.13
CA GLN A 149 17.48 2.34 7.40
C GLN A 149 16.94 2.16 5.97
N VAL A 150 15.63 2.39 5.77
CA VAL A 150 15.02 2.37 4.43
C VAL A 150 15.55 3.52 3.59
N GLU A 151 15.60 4.74 4.14
CA GLU A 151 16.19 5.92 3.49
C GLU A 151 17.66 5.70 3.15
N ASP A 152 18.46 5.19 4.08
CA ASP A 152 19.87 4.87 3.85
C ASP A 152 20.04 3.85 2.72
N TYR A 153 19.20 2.80 2.70
CA TYR A 153 19.22 1.80 1.65
C TYR A 153 18.84 2.39 0.28
N MET A 154 17.74 3.17 0.22
CA MET A 154 17.33 3.86 -1.01
C MET A 154 18.43 4.79 -1.55
N ASN A 155 19.10 5.53 -0.66
CA ASN A 155 20.19 6.44 -1.04
C ASN A 155 21.49 5.73 -1.43
N SER A 156 21.71 4.52 -0.90
CA SER A 156 22.87 3.70 -1.26
C SER A 156 22.72 3.00 -2.61
N MET A 157 21.50 2.88 -3.12
CA MET A 157 21.18 2.15 -4.33
C MET A 157 21.78 2.83 -5.57
N THR A 158 22.59 2.08 -6.31
CA THR A 158 23.14 2.54 -7.58
C THR A 158 22.07 2.55 -8.67
N ARG A 159 22.33 3.32 -9.74
CA ARG A 159 21.46 3.34 -10.92
C ARG A 159 21.26 1.95 -11.54
N ASP A 160 22.32 1.14 -11.59
CA ASP A 160 22.25 -0.17 -12.22
C ASP A 160 21.44 -1.17 -11.38
N GLU A 161 21.55 -1.11 -10.05
CA GLU A 161 20.71 -1.89 -9.14
C GLU A 161 19.23 -1.49 -9.26
N ALA A 162 18.94 -0.19 -9.30
CA ALA A 162 17.59 0.33 -9.49
C ALA A 162 16.99 -0.14 -10.84
N LEU A 163 17.76 -0.04 -11.93
CA LEU A 163 17.33 -0.49 -13.25
C LEU A 163 17.14 -2.02 -13.30
N ALA A 164 18.00 -2.79 -12.65
CA ALA A 164 17.85 -4.24 -12.57
C ALA A 164 16.54 -4.64 -11.87
N MET A 165 16.19 -3.98 -10.76
CA MET A 165 14.94 -4.22 -10.04
C MET A 165 13.71 -3.86 -10.89
N ILE A 166 13.75 -2.71 -11.57
CA ILE A 166 12.67 -2.28 -12.49
C ILE A 166 12.51 -3.29 -13.64
N ASN A 167 13.62 -3.75 -14.22
CA ASN A 167 13.59 -4.73 -15.31
C ASN A 167 13.05 -6.09 -14.83
N ALA A 168 13.42 -6.54 -13.63
CA ALA A 168 12.88 -7.76 -13.05
C ALA A 168 11.35 -7.68 -12.87
N GLY A 169 10.83 -6.52 -12.42
CA GLY A 169 9.39 -6.28 -12.35
C GLY A 169 8.71 -6.35 -13.72
N ARG A 170 9.33 -5.77 -14.76
CA ARG A 170 8.84 -5.84 -16.14
C ARG A 170 8.87 -7.25 -16.72
N GLU A 171 9.93 -8.00 -16.44
CA GLU A 171 10.05 -9.41 -16.84
C GLU A 171 8.98 -10.26 -16.18
N TYR A 172 8.71 -10.04 -14.88
CA TYR A 172 7.60 -10.70 -14.18
C TYR A 172 6.27 -10.46 -14.89
N LEU A 173 5.96 -9.22 -15.31
CA LEU A 173 4.72 -8.90 -16.03
C LEU A 173 4.55 -9.68 -17.34
N GLN A 174 5.64 -10.17 -17.96
CA GLN A 174 5.58 -10.98 -19.18
C GLN A 174 5.38 -12.48 -18.93
N THR A 175 5.46 -12.92 -17.67
CA THR A 175 5.23 -14.33 -17.30
C THR A 175 3.74 -14.69 -17.34
N GLU A 176 3.40 -15.98 -17.37
CA GLU A 176 2.02 -16.42 -17.25
C GLU A 176 1.35 -15.91 -15.96
N ALA A 177 2.07 -15.98 -14.83
CA ALA A 177 1.60 -15.47 -13.55
C ALA A 177 1.41 -13.94 -13.56
N GLY A 178 2.35 -13.19 -14.14
CA GLY A 178 2.27 -11.73 -14.29
C GLY A 178 1.08 -11.31 -15.16
N MET A 179 0.87 -12.01 -16.27
CA MET A 179 -0.24 -11.74 -17.19
C MET A 179 -1.61 -11.93 -16.55
N LEU A 180 -1.75 -12.75 -15.50
CA LEU A 180 -3.03 -12.88 -14.77
C LEU A 180 -3.48 -11.58 -14.09
N HIS A 181 -2.57 -10.63 -13.87
CA HIS A 181 -2.90 -9.30 -13.32
C HIS A 181 -3.33 -8.30 -14.41
N SER A 182 -3.24 -8.67 -15.69
CA SER A 182 -3.82 -7.91 -16.80
C SER A 182 -5.30 -8.24 -16.98
N TYR A 183 -6.09 -7.29 -17.49
CA TYR A 183 -7.49 -7.53 -17.81
C TYR A 183 -7.64 -8.65 -18.85
N GLU A 184 -6.82 -8.70 -19.90
CA GLU A 184 -6.89 -9.74 -20.90
C GLU A 184 -6.50 -11.12 -20.36
N GLY A 185 -5.42 -11.20 -19.58
CA GLY A 185 -4.94 -12.46 -19.01
C GLY A 185 -5.92 -13.03 -17.99
N PHE A 186 -6.48 -12.18 -17.13
CA PHE A 186 -7.55 -12.58 -16.21
C PHE A 186 -8.78 -13.11 -16.98
N ALA A 187 -9.26 -12.36 -17.98
CA ALA A 187 -10.41 -12.78 -18.78
C ALA A 187 -10.17 -14.12 -19.50
N LYS A 188 -8.99 -14.31 -20.10
CA LYS A 188 -8.60 -15.57 -20.73
C LYS A 188 -8.58 -16.74 -19.75
N SER A 189 -8.06 -16.52 -18.53
CA SER A 189 -8.04 -17.53 -17.47
C SER A 189 -9.45 -17.97 -17.08
N ILE A 190 -10.38 -17.02 -16.89
CA ILE A 190 -11.79 -17.34 -16.60
C ILE A 190 -12.43 -18.14 -17.74
N VAL A 191 -12.23 -17.74 -19.00
CA VAL A 191 -12.77 -18.48 -20.16
C VAL A 191 -12.21 -19.90 -20.21
N SER A 192 -10.91 -20.08 -19.94
CA SER A 192 -10.28 -21.40 -19.88
C SER A 192 -10.90 -22.28 -18.79
N LEU A 193 -11.09 -21.75 -17.59
CA LEU A 193 -11.70 -22.46 -16.46
C LEU A 193 -13.14 -22.89 -16.75
N VAL A 194 -13.93 -22.03 -17.42
CA VAL A 194 -15.31 -22.36 -17.81
C VAL A 194 -15.34 -23.46 -18.86
N ASN A 195 -14.43 -23.44 -19.84
CA ASN A 195 -14.38 -24.44 -20.91
C ASN A 195 -13.75 -25.78 -20.47
N ALA A 196 -13.05 -25.81 -19.34
CA ALA A 196 -12.49 -27.03 -18.75
C ALA A 196 -13.49 -27.80 -17.89
N CYS A 197 -14.67 -27.22 -17.63
CA CYS A 197 -15.81 -27.86 -16.95
C CYS A 197 -16.77 -28.52 -17.94
#